data_AF-A0A9E5VYR8-F1
#
_entry.id   AF-A0A9E5VYR8-F1
#
_cell.length_a   1.000
_cell.length_b   1.000
_cell.length_c   1.000
_cell.angle_alpha   90.00
_cell.angle_beta   90.00
_cell.angle_gamma   90.00
#
_symmetry.space_group_name_H-M   'P 1'
#
loop_
_entity.id
_entity.type
_entity.pdbx_description
1 polymer ?
#
loop_
_entity_poly.entity_id
_entity_poly.type
_entity_poly.pdbx_seq_one_letter_code
_entity_poly.pdbx_strand_id
1 'polypeptide(L)'
;MSAKKMREGSLPDAKLYSGKVKRLALSMIKRGYTLREAMDFVSSAKGILDKDNYALMNWFTENLPALENRENFKELREDCACCLGGKREAAARAIFKENPDRASRMEALMSNPLIVGYRGEKIDENSFYVSFYPEMEYYRCSCLRPEKGKQTAPMPRGYCYCCCGHLKHHVQKALGCEVQVELITSALTTLGKEGCRFLVKVVKEED
;
A
#
# COMPACT_ATOMS: atom_id res chain seq x y z
N MET A 1 26.21 -6.23 -10.85
CA MET A 1 26.01 -5.64 -9.51
C MET A 1 24.78 -6.27 -8.90
N SER A 2 24.92 -6.98 -7.78
CA SER A 2 23.78 -7.60 -7.08
C SER A 2 22.87 -6.49 -6.52
N ALA A 3 21.55 -6.61 -6.69
CA ALA A 3 20.50 -5.70 -6.24
C ALA A 3 20.36 -5.64 -4.69
N LYS A 4 21.48 -5.66 -3.96
CA LYS A 4 21.53 -5.68 -2.51
C LYS A 4 21.64 -4.24 -1.98
N LYS A 5 20.47 -3.70 -1.60
CA LYS A 5 20.25 -2.45 -0.82
C LYS A 5 20.77 -1.15 -1.46
N MET A 6 20.12 -0.71 -2.54
CA MET A 6 20.01 0.73 -2.78
C MET A 6 19.19 1.36 -1.64
N ARG A 7 19.79 2.33 -0.93
CA ARG A 7 19.12 3.11 0.13
C ARG A 7 18.51 4.37 -0.52
N GLU A 8 17.53 5.02 0.11
CA GLU A 8 16.90 6.24 -0.45
C GLU A 8 17.90 7.35 -0.84
N GLY A 9 19.11 7.37 -0.26
CA GLY A 9 20.21 8.28 -0.64
C GLY A 9 20.98 7.90 -1.91
N SER A 10 20.64 6.80 -2.60
CA SER A 10 21.31 6.37 -3.83
C SER A 10 20.63 6.84 -5.11
N LEU A 11 19.46 7.48 -5.02
CA LEU A 11 18.84 8.12 -6.18
C LEU A 11 19.50 9.48 -6.42
N PRO A 12 19.95 9.78 -7.66
CA PRO A 12 20.35 11.13 -8.03
C PRO A 12 19.24 12.13 -7.71
N ASP A 13 19.60 13.32 -7.21
CA ASP A 13 18.64 14.37 -6.90
C ASP A 13 17.52 13.97 -5.93
N ALA A 14 17.75 12.99 -5.04
CA ALA A 14 16.70 12.45 -4.16
C ALA A 14 15.93 13.54 -3.38
N LYS A 15 16.53 14.69 -3.05
CA LYS A 15 15.84 15.79 -2.35
C LYS A 15 14.76 16.49 -3.19
N LEU A 16 14.78 16.31 -4.51
CA LEU A 16 13.89 16.99 -5.46
C LEU A 16 12.61 16.20 -5.76
N TYR A 17 12.44 15.02 -5.15
CA TYR A 17 11.26 14.18 -5.32
C TYR A 17 10.53 13.98 -4.00
N SER A 18 9.22 13.75 -4.05
CA SER A 18 8.46 13.25 -2.90
C SER A 18 8.93 11.86 -2.46
N GLY A 19 8.72 11.50 -1.21
CA GLY A 19 8.99 10.15 -0.71
C GLY A 19 8.16 9.08 -1.43
N LYS A 20 6.96 9.41 -1.92
CA LYS A 20 6.12 8.48 -2.70
C LYS A 20 6.74 8.18 -4.07
N VAL A 21 7.24 9.20 -4.76
CA VAL A 21 7.89 9.06 -6.08
C VAL A 21 9.23 8.33 -5.95
N LYS A 22 10.02 8.64 -4.92
CA LYS A 22 11.27 7.90 -4.63
C LYS A 22 11.03 6.42 -4.41
N ARG A 23 10.00 6.05 -3.62
CA ARG A 23 9.65 4.65 -3.40
C ARG A 23 9.24 3.95 -4.69
N LEU A 24 8.54 4.63 -5.60
CA LEU A 24 8.24 4.08 -6.91
C LEU A 24 9.52 3.79 -7.71
N ALA A 25 10.43 4.76 -7.83
CA ALA A 25 11.70 4.55 -8.54
C ALA A 25 12.53 3.40 -7.95
N LEU A 26 12.65 3.34 -6.61
CA LEU A 26 13.35 2.25 -5.94
C LEU A 26 12.67 0.89 -6.16
N SER A 27 11.34 0.87 -6.18
CA SER A 27 10.58 -0.35 -6.47
C SER A 27 10.78 -0.81 -7.92
N MET A 28 10.74 0.12 -8.89
CA MET A 28 11.07 -0.18 -10.29
C MET A 28 12.46 -0.82 -10.38
N ILE A 29 13.48 -0.22 -9.76
CA ILE A 29 14.84 -0.78 -9.76
C ILE A 29 14.88 -2.18 -9.12
N LYS A 30 14.20 -2.37 -7.98
CA LYS A 30 14.07 -3.68 -7.33
C LYS A 30 13.44 -4.73 -8.25
N ARG A 31 12.55 -4.31 -9.15
CA ARG A 31 11.82 -5.15 -10.11
C ARG A 31 12.49 -5.25 -11.48
N GLY A 32 13.77 -4.89 -11.57
CA GLY A 32 14.60 -5.15 -12.75
C GLY A 32 14.72 -3.98 -13.74
N TYR A 33 14.13 -2.82 -13.44
CA TYR A 33 14.37 -1.63 -14.24
C TYR A 33 15.79 -1.12 -13.98
N THR A 34 16.45 -0.61 -15.01
CA THR A 34 17.70 0.12 -14.85
C THR A 34 17.46 1.41 -14.07
N LEU A 35 18.51 1.93 -13.43
CA LEU A 35 18.45 3.24 -12.78
C LEU A 35 17.99 4.32 -13.78
N ARG A 36 18.47 4.26 -15.03
CA ARG A 36 18.08 5.21 -16.07
C ARG A 36 16.59 5.14 -16.37
N GLU A 37 16.03 3.97 -16.65
CA GLU A 37 14.59 3.82 -16.91
C GLU A 37 13.74 4.31 -15.75
N ALA A 38 14.12 3.97 -14.51
CA ALA A 38 13.40 4.44 -13.32
C ALA A 38 13.46 5.97 -13.18
N MET A 39 14.63 6.58 -13.43
CA MET A 39 14.80 8.03 -13.35
C MET A 39 14.09 8.77 -14.49
N ASP A 40 14.16 8.26 -15.72
CA ASP A 40 13.45 8.79 -16.89
C ASP A 40 11.93 8.75 -16.67
N PHE A 41 11.43 7.69 -16.03
CA PHE A 41 10.01 7.59 -15.68
C PHE A 41 9.59 8.64 -14.65
N VAL A 42 10.38 8.84 -13.59
CA VAL A 42 10.00 9.76 -12.50
C VAL A 42 10.43 11.21 -12.73
N SER A 43 11.16 11.52 -13.79
CA SER A 43 11.75 12.85 -14.00
C SER A 43 10.70 13.96 -14.09
N SER A 44 9.52 13.66 -14.65
CA SER A 44 8.40 14.62 -14.73
C SER A 44 7.78 14.96 -13.37
N ALA A 45 8.06 14.19 -12.31
CA ALA A 45 7.68 14.51 -10.94
C ALA A 45 8.71 15.35 -10.18
N LYS A 46 9.81 15.76 -10.82
CA LYS A 46 10.84 16.59 -10.17
C LYS A 46 10.23 17.91 -9.70
N GLY A 47 10.43 18.23 -8.43
CA GLY A 47 9.87 19.40 -7.76
C GLY A 47 8.54 19.16 -7.05
N ILE A 48 7.87 18.03 -7.26
CA ILE A 48 6.63 17.69 -6.54
C ILE A 48 6.99 17.17 -5.14
N LEU A 49 6.59 17.89 -4.09
CA LEU A 49 6.91 17.56 -2.70
C LEU A 49 5.81 16.72 -2.04
N ASP A 50 6.12 16.05 -0.93
CA ASP A 50 5.15 15.20 -0.19
C ASP A 50 3.93 15.97 0.33
N LYS A 51 4.04 17.30 0.50
CA LYS A 51 2.94 18.17 0.93
C LYS A 51 1.97 18.52 -0.22
N ASP A 52 2.40 18.35 -1.47
CA ASP A 52 1.65 18.75 -2.66
C ASP A 52 0.77 17.58 -3.14
N ASN A 53 -0.17 17.15 -2.30
CA ASN A 53 -0.97 15.94 -2.54
C ASN A 53 -1.71 15.96 -3.88
N TYR A 54 -2.19 17.11 -4.34
CA TYR A 54 -2.88 17.24 -5.64
C TYR A 54 -1.93 17.07 -6.82
N ALA A 55 -0.74 17.66 -6.76
CA ALA A 55 0.28 17.47 -7.79
C ALA A 55 0.72 16.00 -7.85
N LEU A 56 0.89 15.34 -6.69
CA LEU A 56 1.14 13.90 -6.65
C LEU A 56 0.00 13.09 -7.26
N MET A 57 -1.24 13.41 -6.90
CA MET A 57 -2.42 12.72 -7.44
C MET A 57 -2.48 12.81 -8.96
N ASN A 58 -2.37 14.02 -9.51
CA ASN A 58 -2.41 14.23 -10.96
C ASN A 58 -1.27 13.49 -11.64
N TRP A 59 -0.05 13.62 -11.12
CA TRP A 59 1.11 12.93 -11.69
C TRP A 59 0.93 11.41 -11.70
N PHE A 60 0.49 10.80 -10.60
CA PHE A 60 0.22 9.37 -10.56
C PHE A 60 -0.94 8.96 -11.48
N THR A 61 -1.99 9.78 -11.59
CA THR A 61 -3.10 9.51 -12.52
C THR A 61 -2.65 9.47 -13.98
N GLU A 62 -1.78 10.40 -14.37
CA GLU A 62 -1.28 10.52 -15.74
C GLU A 62 -0.22 9.46 -16.08
N ASN A 63 0.71 9.18 -15.15
CA ASN A 63 1.91 8.41 -15.47
C ASN A 63 1.81 6.93 -15.09
N LEU A 64 1.05 6.58 -14.05
CA LEU A 64 0.99 5.19 -13.58
C LEU A 64 0.41 4.19 -14.60
N PRO A 65 -0.59 4.54 -15.44
CA PRO A 65 -1.12 3.65 -16.48
C PRO A 65 -0.04 3.07 -17.41
N ALA A 66 1.05 3.82 -17.66
CA ALA A 66 2.15 3.34 -18.50
C ALA A 66 2.90 2.13 -17.89
N LEU A 67 2.77 1.90 -16.58
CA LEU A 67 3.34 0.74 -15.89
C LEU A 67 2.34 -0.43 -15.73
N GLU A 68 1.03 -0.21 -15.94
CA GLU A 68 -0.01 -1.20 -15.62
C GLU A 68 0.07 -2.47 -16.50
N ASN A 69 0.56 -2.34 -17.73
CA ASN A 69 0.71 -3.47 -18.66
C ASN A 69 1.96 -4.33 -18.40
N ARG A 70 2.76 -4.01 -17.39
CA ARG A 70 4.00 -4.72 -17.09
C ARG A 70 3.71 -5.91 -16.20
N GLU A 71 4.39 -7.02 -16.46
CA GLU A 71 4.42 -8.15 -15.54
C GLU A 71 4.90 -7.66 -14.17
N ASN A 72 4.25 -8.14 -13.11
CA ASN A 72 4.52 -7.80 -11.72
C ASN A 72 4.21 -6.35 -11.30
N PHE A 73 3.38 -5.61 -12.05
CA PHE A 73 3.01 -4.24 -11.69
C PHE A 73 2.37 -4.15 -10.28
N LYS A 74 1.54 -5.13 -9.92
CA LYS A 74 0.94 -5.18 -8.58
C LYS A 74 2.02 -5.24 -7.50
N GLU A 75 2.97 -6.15 -7.64
CA GLU A 75 4.05 -6.40 -6.70
C GLU A 75 5.01 -5.20 -6.62
N LEU A 76 5.27 -4.54 -7.76
CA LEU A 76 5.99 -3.27 -7.81
C LEU A 76 5.29 -2.21 -6.96
N ARG A 77 3.96 -2.14 -7.03
CA ARG A 77 3.19 -1.18 -6.22
C ARG A 77 3.06 -1.60 -4.76
N GLU A 78 3.00 -2.89 -4.45
CA GLU A 78 3.08 -3.40 -3.07
C GLU A 78 4.41 -3.01 -2.41
N ASP A 79 5.52 -3.07 -3.15
CA ASP A 79 6.85 -2.64 -2.68
C ASP A 79 6.93 -1.14 -2.36
N CYS A 80 5.97 -0.34 -2.84
CA CYS A 80 5.87 1.08 -2.51
C CYS A 80 5.14 1.35 -1.19
N ALA A 81 4.77 0.31 -0.44
CA ALA A 81 4.09 0.44 0.84
C ALA A 81 4.86 1.33 1.82
N CYS A 82 4.13 2.14 2.57
CA CYS A 82 4.67 2.99 3.62
C CYS A 82 4.08 2.62 4.99
N CYS A 83 4.50 3.29 6.06
CA CYS A 83 4.00 3.04 7.42
C CYS A 83 4.22 1.59 7.88
N LEU A 84 5.36 0.99 7.49
CA LEU A 84 5.72 -0.40 7.81
C LEU A 84 6.27 -0.59 9.23
N GLY A 85 6.61 0.50 9.92
CA GLY A 85 7.17 0.48 11.28
C GLY A 85 6.28 1.14 12.34
N GLY A 86 6.87 1.43 13.50
CA GLY A 86 6.25 2.19 14.60
C GLY A 86 5.12 1.41 15.30
N LYS A 87 4.08 2.14 15.76
CA LYS A 87 2.97 1.56 16.53
C LYS A 87 2.25 0.41 15.82
N ARG A 88 2.15 0.46 14.48
CA ARG A 88 1.51 -0.61 13.69
C ARG A 88 2.33 -1.88 13.70
N GLU A 89 3.64 -1.77 13.49
CA GLU A 89 4.52 -2.94 13.56
C GLU A 89 4.56 -3.52 14.97
N ALA A 90 4.60 -2.68 16.00
CA ALA A 90 4.54 -3.12 17.39
C ALA A 90 3.24 -3.89 17.68
N ALA A 91 2.09 -3.38 17.23
CA ALA A 91 0.81 -4.05 17.37
C ALA A 91 0.76 -5.41 16.65
N ALA A 92 1.27 -5.47 15.40
CA ALA A 92 1.32 -6.73 14.66
C ALA A 92 2.17 -7.78 15.39
N ARG A 93 3.34 -7.40 15.90
CA ARG A 93 4.21 -8.31 16.67
C ARG A 93 3.60 -8.73 18.00
N ALA A 94 2.88 -7.82 18.66
CA ALA A 94 2.15 -8.13 19.90
C ALA A 94 1.09 -9.20 19.65
N ILE A 95 0.26 -9.04 18.61
CA ILE A 95 -0.74 -10.05 18.21
C ILE A 95 -0.10 -11.42 18.04
N PHE A 96 0.99 -11.52 17.28
CA PHE A 96 1.69 -12.79 17.07
C PHE A 96 2.21 -13.42 18.37
N LYS A 97 2.77 -12.60 19.27
CA LYS A 97 3.37 -13.07 20.53
C LYS A 97 2.33 -13.47 21.57
N GLU A 98 1.24 -12.73 21.67
CA GLU A 98 0.24 -12.85 22.74
C GLU A 98 -0.83 -13.90 22.43
N ASN A 99 -0.97 -14.32 21.16
CA ASN A 99 -1.97 -15.28 20.72
C ASN A 99 -1.28 -16.56 20.23
N PRO A 100 -1.56 -17.72 20.85
CA PRO A 100 -0.76 -18.94 20.67
C PRO A 100 -0.95 -19.60 19.31
N ASP A 101 -2.14 -19.48 18.72
CA ASP A 101 -2.52 -20.14 17.48
C ASP A 101 -3.00 -19.13 16.42
N ARG A 102 -3.17 -19.60 15.17
CA ARG A 102 -3.57 -18.73 14.06
C ARG A 102 -4.99 -18.18 14.22
N ALA A 103 -5.92 -18.97 14.74
CA ALA A 103 -7.32 -18.56 14.86
C ALA A 103 -7.44 -17.38 15.83
N SER A 104 -6.82 -17.48 17.02
CA SER A 104 -6.76 -16.39 18.00
C SER A 104 -6.01 -15.16 17.46
N ARG A 105 -4.92 -15.33 16.70
CA ARG A 105 -4.24 -14.21 16.01
C ARG A 105 -5.15 -13.52 15.00
N MET A 106 -5.92 -14.28 14.23
CA MET A 106 -6.83 -13.75 13.22
C MET A 106 -7.95 -12.92 13.86
N GLU A 107 -8.54 -13.40 14.97
CA GLU A 107 -9.55 -12.65 15.73
C GLU A 107 -8.99 -11.35 16.33
N ALA A 108 -7.81 -11.43 16.96
CA ALA A 108 -7.12 -10.26 17.51
C ALA A 108 -6.73 -9.24 16.42
N LEU A 109 -6.32 -9.72 15.24
CA LEU A 109 -5.99 -8.89 14.10
C LEU A 109 -7.23 -8.17 13.52
N MET A 110 -8.32 -8.90 13.31
CA MET A 110 -9.57 -8.35 12.73
C MET A 110 -10.22 -7.29 13.63
N SER A 111 -9.91 -7.27 14.92
CA SER A 111 -10.37 -6.25 15.86
C SER A 111 -9.36 -5.12 16.11
N ASN A 112 -8.15 -5.16 15.52
CA ASN A 112 -7.10 -4.19 15.81
C ASN A 112 -7.13 -2.96 14.86
N PRO A 113 -7.58 -1.78 15.34
CA PRO A 113 -7.76 -0.60 14.49
C PRO A 113 -6.45 -0.01 13.95
N LEU A 114 -5.30 -0.33 14.57
CA LEU A 114 -4.01 0.13 14.06
C LEU A 114 -3.64 -0.55 12.73
N ILE A 115 -4.13 -1.77 12.51
CA ILE A 115 -3.81 -2.58 11.32
C ILE A 115 -4.97 -2.56 10.33
N VAL A 116 -6.20 -2.87 10.77
CA VAL A 116 -7.35 -3.02 9.87
C VAL A 116 -8.15 -1.71 9.68
N GLY A 117 -7.83 -0.66 10.44
CA GLY A 117 -8.55 0.61 10.39
C GLY A 117 -9.85 0.56 11.18
N TYR A 118 -10.95 0.10 10.56
CA TYR A 118 -12.26 0.01 11.21
C TYR A 118 -12.57 -1.40 11.70
N ARG A 119 -12.64 -2.40 10.80
CA ARG A 119 -12.88 -3.80 11.18
C ARG A 119 -12.41 -4.80 10.14
N GLY A 120 -12.11 -6.01 10.62
CA GLY A 120 -12.06 -7.23 9.81
C GLY A 120 -13.39 -7.98 9.84
N GLU A 121 -13.66 -8.76 8.79
CA GLU A 121 -14.87 -9.57 8.65
C GLU A 121 -14.48 -10.94 8.12
N LYS A 122 -14.60 -11.97 8.96
CA LYS A 122 -14.24 -13.35 8.63
C LYS A 122 -15.13 -13.86 7.49
N ILE A 123 -14.51 -14.49 6.50
CA ILE A 123 -15.21 -15.23 5.43
C ILE A 123 -15.12 -16.72 5.74
N ASP A 124 -13.90 -17.19 5.98
CA ASP A 124 -13.58 -18.57 6.37
C ASP A 124 -12.28 -18.60 7.21
N GLU A 125 -11.71 -19.78 7.46
CA GLU A 125 -10.50 -19.95 8.27
C GLU A 125 -9.21 -19.37 7.64
N ASN A 126 -9.23 -19.07 6.35
CA ASN A 126 -8.09 -18.61 5.58
C ASN A 126 -8.34 -17.26 4.90
N SER A 127 -9.53 -16.68 5.03
CA SER A 127 -9.86 -15.42 4.37
C SER A 127 -10.78 -14.50 5.17
N PHE A 128 -10.54 -13.21 5.01
CA PHE A 128 -11.32 -12.16 5.67
C PHE A 128 -11.23 -10.85 4.88
N TYR A 129 -12.28 -10.04 4.99
CA TYR A 129 -12.23 -8.66 4.52
C TYR A 129 -11.62 -7.75 5.57
N VAL A 130 -10.97 -6.68 5.11
CA VAL A 130 -10.53 -5.54 5.91
C VAL A 130 -11.21 -4.29 5.38
N SER A 131 -11.92 -3.57 6.25
CA SER A 131 -12.56 -2.29 5.97
C SER A 131 -11.89 -1.20 6.79
N PHE A 132 -11.34 -0.18 6.13
CA PHE A 132 -10.63 0.92 6.81
C PHE A 132 -11.56 1.96 7.45
N TYR A 133 -12.83 1.97 7.08
CA TYR A 133 -13.81 2.96 7.50
C TYR A 133 -15.14 2.27 7.81
N PRO A 134 -15.96 2.85 8.72
CA PRO A 134 -17.37 2.51 8.83
C PRO A 134 -18.15 2.95 7.59
N GLU A 135 -19.44 2.65 7.54
CA GLU A 135 -20.33 3.25 6.54
C GLU A 135 -20.40 4.77 6.72
N MET A 136 -20.16 5.51 5.63
CA MET A 136 -20.10 6.97 5.61
C MET A 136 -20.64 7.48 4.28
N GLU A 137 -21.16 8.71 4.29
CA GLU A 137 -21.60 9.39 3.05
C GLU A 137 -20.43 9.67 2.10
N TYR A 138 -19.23 9.88 2.64
CA TYR A 138 -18.05 10.21 1.85
C TYR A 138 -16.76 9.69 2.47
N TYR A 139 -15.92 9.07 1.63
CA TYR A 139 -14.66 8.46 2.03
C TYR A 139 -13.46 9.26 1.51
N ARG A 140 -12.46 9.45 2.37
CA ARG A 140 -11.19 10.10 2.01
C ARG A 140 -10.04 9.12 2.16
N CYS A 141 -9.11 9.14 1.22
CA CYS A 141 -7.89 8.35 1.35
C CYS A 141 -7.02 8.84 2.52
N SER A 142 -6.66 7.96 3.46
CA SER A 142 -5.71 8.30 4.54
C SER A 142 -4.31 8.70 4.07
N CYS A 143 -3.88 8.23 2.89
CA CYS A 143 -2.50 8.39 2.39
C CYS A 143 -2.26 9.68 1.60
N LEU A 144 -3.27 10.17 0.90
CA LEU A 144 -3.22 11.41 0.09
C LEU A 144 -4.16 12.50 0.59
N ARG A 145 -5.20 12.12 1.35
CA ARG A 145 -6.15 13.01 2.00
C ARG A 145 -6.68 14.13 1.08
N PRO A 146 -7.17 13.84 -0.13
CA PRO A 146 -7.81 14.88 -0.93
C PRO A 146 -9.00 15.47 -0.17
N GLU A 147 -9.19 16.79 -0.29
CA GLU A 147 -10.41 17.43 0.18
C GLU A 147 -11.63 16.96 -0.64
N LYS A 148 -12.81 17.00 -0.03
CA LYS A 148 -14.08 16.65 -0.71
C LYS A 148 -14.25 17.54 -1.94
N GLY A 149 -14.52 16.94 -3.10
CA GLY A 149 -14.75 17.64 -4.36
C GLY A 149 -13.50 18.18 -5.08
N LYS A 150 -12.29 18.05 -4.51
CA LYS A 150 -11.05 18.45 -5.19
C LYS A 150 -10.49 17.38 -6.13
N GLN A 151 -10.84 16.11 -5.89
CA GLN A 151 -10.51 15.04 -6.81
C GLN A 151 -11.51 15.05 -7.97
N THR A 152 -11.04 15.43 -9.16
CA THR A 152 -11.89 15.59 -10.36
C THR A 152 -11.95 14.33 -11.22
N ALA A 153 -11.01 13.39 -11.05
CA ALA A 153 -10.97 12.13 -11.79
C ALA A 153 -10.59 10.95 -10.88
N PRO A 154 -11.12 9.75 -11.11
CA PRO A 154 -10.68 8.53 -10.43
C PRO A 154 -9.18 8.32 -10.61
N MET A 155 -8.49 7.90 -9.53
CA MET A 155 -7.11 7.45 -9.68
C MET A 155 -7.06 6.04 -10.29
N PRO A 156 -5.99 5.70 -11.02
CA PRO A 156 -5.75 4.34 -11.47
C PRO A 156 -5.76 3.35 -10.30
N ARG A 157 -6.39 2.19 -10.48
CA ARG A 157 -6.52 1.17 -9.43
C ARG A 157 -5.15 0.74 -8.89
N GLY A 158 -4.15 0.69 -9.76
CA GLY A 158 -2.76 0.38 -9.44
C GLY A 158 -2.14 1.28 -8.38
N TYR A 159 -2.62 2.51 -8.23
CA TYR A 159 -2.10 3.42 -7.22
C TYR A 159 -2.27 2.83 -5.81
N CYS A 160 -3.42 2.22 -5.55
CA CYS A 160 -3.82 1.72 -4.23
C CYS A 160 -3.19 0.39 -3.84
N TYR A 161 -2.44 -0.29 -4.72
CA TYR A 161 -1.71 -1.50 -4.38
C TYR A 161 -0.59 -1.27 -3.35
N CYS A 162 -0.15 -0.03 -3.13
CA CYS A 162 0.72 0.27 -1.97
C CYS A 162 0.03 0.01 -0.63
N CYS A 163 -1.31 0.13 -0.56
CA CYS A 163 -2.09 -0.24 0.62
C CYS A 163 -2.21 -1.77 0.76
N CYS A 164 -2.25 -2.51 -0.36
CA CYS A 164 -2.16 -3.98 -0.33
C CYS A 164 -0.83 -4.41 0.29
N GLY A 165 0.29 -3.83 -0.15
CA GLY A 165 1.61 -4.08 0.43
C GLY A 165 1.70 -3.69 1.92
N HIS A 166 1.07 -2.57 2.31
CA HIS A 166 1.00 -2.14 3.70
C HIS A 166 0.27 -3.15 4.59
N LEU A 167 -0.92 -3.59 4.17
CA LEU A 167 -1.69 -4.61 4.87
C LEU A 167 -0.94 -5.93 4.90
N LYS A 168 -0.46 -6.40 3.74
CA LYS A 168 0.30 -7.65 3.61
C LYS A 168 1.44 -7.71 4.62
N HIS A 169 2.23 -6.64 4.73
CA HIS A 169 3.34 -6.56 5.67
C HIS A 169 2.91 -6.76 7.14
N HIS A 170 1.89 -6.04 7.61
CA HIS A 170 1.45 -6.11 9.01
C HIS A 170 0.69 -7.39 9.31
N VAL A 171 -0.16 -7.84 8.39
CA VAL A 171 -0.94 -9.08 8.54
C VAL A 171 -0.03 -10.30 8.59
N GLN A 172 0.97 -10.41 7.69
CA GLN A 172 1.92 -11.53 7.74
C GLN A 172 2.68 -11.57 9.05
N LYS A 173 3.10 -10.40 9.59
CA LYS A 173 3.75 -10.33 10.89
C LYS A 173 2.84 -10.74 12.04
N ALA A 174 1.55 -10.41 11.96
CA ALA A 174 0.58 -10.72 13.00
C ALA A 174 0.17 -12.20 13.00
N LEU A 175 -0.01 -12.80 11.82
CA LEU A 175 -0.43 -14.19 11.69
C LEU A 175 0.75 -15.17 11.76
N GLY A 176 1.93 -14.77 11.28
CA GLY A 176 3.08 -15.65 11.11
C GLY A 176 2.93 -16.60 9.92
N CYS A 177 2.32 -16.13 8.84
CA CYS A 177 2.11 -16.90 7.63
C CYS A 177 2.16 -15.99 6.40
N GLU A 178 2.27 -16.58 5.21
CA GLU A 178 2.21 -15.81 3.97
C GLU A 178 0.75 -15.50 3.61
N VAL A 179 0.50 -14.26 3.19
CA VAL A 179 -0.84 -13.84 2.75
C VAL A 179 -0.78 -13.11 1.41
N GLN A 180 -1.87 -13.22 0.66
CA GLN A 180 -2.18 -12.34 -0.44
C GLN A 180 -3.20 -11.30 0.01
N VAL A 181 -3.05 -10.08 -0.52
CA VAL A 181 -4.01 -9.01 -0.32
C VAL A 181 -4.51 -8.56 -1.68
N GLU A 182 -5.83 -8.50 -1.81
CA GLU A 182 -6.53 -8.02 -2.98
C GLU A 182 -7.25 -6.73 -2.62
N LEU A 183 -7.09 -5.70 -3.44
CA LEU A 183 -7.93 -4.51 -3.35
C LEU A 183 -9.33 -4.90 -3.82
N ILE A 184 -10.37 -4.54 -3.07
CA ILE A 184 -11.77 -4.71 -3.49
C ILE A 184 -12.26 -3.35 -3.98
N THR A 185 -12.32 -2.37 -3.09
CA THR A 185 -12.73 -0.98 -3.36
C THR A 185 -11.73 0.01 -2.78
N SER A 186 -11.68 1.23 -3.34
CA SER A 186 -10.84 2.32 -2.86
C SER A 186 -11.57 3.64 -2.99
N ALA A 187 -11.47 4.47 -1.95
CA ALA A 187 -11.96 5.85 -1.99
C ALA A 187 -11.39 6.66 -3.17
N LEU A 188 -10.14 6.41 -3.57
CA LEU A 188 -9.53 7.13 -4.69
C LEU A 188 -10.05 6.68 -6.06
N THR A 189 -10.42 5.41 -6.21
CA THR A 189 -10.90 4.89 -7.50
C THR A 189 -12.39 5.19 -7.71
N THR A 190 -13.10 5.56 -6.64
CA THR A 190 -14.55 5.79 -6.64
C THR A 190 -14.93 7.24 -6.36
N LEU A 191 -13.96 8.16 -6.34
CA LEU A 191 -14.17 9.57 -5.98
C LEU A 191 -14.83 9.75 -4.60
N GLY A 192 -14.48 8.87 -3.65
CA GLY A 192 -14.97 8.88 -2.29
C GLY A 192 -16.38 8.31 -2.12
N LYS A 193 -16.96 7.66 -3.14
CA LYS A 193 -18.26 6.98 -3.04
C LYS A 193 -18.21 5.70 -2.21
N GLU A 194 -17.07 5.01 -2.20
CA GLU A 194 -16.88 3.76 -1.47
C GLU A 194 -15.63 3.79 -0.58
N GLY A 195 -15.70 3.16 0.58
CA GLY A 195 -14.57 3.01 1.49
C GLY A 195 -13.50 2.07 0.93
N CYS A 196 -12.28 2.18 1.47
CA CYS A 196 -11.22 1.24 1.13
C CYS A 196 -11.49 -0.12 1.78
N ARG A 197 -11.70 -1.15 0.94
CA ARG A 197 -11.89 -2.54 1.37
C ARG A 197 -10.89 -3.45 0.68
N PHE A 198 -10.37 -4.41 1.42
CA PHE A 198 -9.38 -5.38 0.95
C PHE A 198 -9.80 -6.79 1.34
N LEU A 199 -9.47 -7.76 0.51
CA LEU A 199 -9.59 -9.18 0.83
C LEU A 199 -8.21 -9.72 1.17
N VAL A 200 -8.08 -10.35 2.32
CA VAL A 200 -6.87 -11.05 2.73
C VAL A 200 -7.10 -12.55 2.60
N LYS A 201 -6.14 -13.25 2.01
CA LYS A 201 -6.13 -14.72 1.87
C LYS A 201 -4.81 -15.28 2.38
N VAL A 202 -4.84 -16.25 3.27
CA VAL A 202 -3.66 -17.04 3.66
C VAL A 202 -3.30 -17.94 2.49
N VAL A 203 -2.03 -17.96 2.10
CA VAL A 203 -1.55 -18.75 0.94
C VAL A 203 -0.55 -19.84 1.30
N LYS A 204 0.13 -19.71 2.44
CA LYS A 204 1.04 -20.74 2.94
C LYS A 204 1.12 -20.67 4.46
N GLU A 205 0.97 -21.81 5.11
CA GLU A 205 1.24 -21.99 6.53
C GLU A 205 2.76 -22.12 6.74
N GLU A 206 3.34 -21.44 7.73
CA GLU A 206 4.67 -21.81 8.20
C GLU A 206 4.49 -23.04 9.11
N ASP A 207 5.12 -24.15 8.73
CA ASP A 207 5.16 -25.41 9.51
C ASP A 207 5.75 -25.22 10.92
#